data_AF-A0A644VJZ1-F1
#
_entry.id   AF-A0A644VJZ1-F1
#
_cell.length_a   1.000
_cell.length_b   1.000
_cell.length_c   1.000
_cell.angle_alpha   90.00
_cell.angle_beta   90.00
_cell.angle_gamma   90.00
#
_symmetry.space_group_name_H-M   'P 1'
#
loop_
_entity.id
_entity.type
_entity.pdbx_description
1 polymer ?
#
loop_
_entity_poly.entity_id
_entity_poly.type
_entity_poly.pdbx_seq_one_letter_code
_entity_poly.pdbx_strand_id
1 'polypeptide(L)'
;MTVNKLEDSKDKFLDGVYGSTFLATKLNKDTFPKRQHRPRDVYHAIHDEIMLDGNSRQNLATFCTTWVAPEVQQLMAECIDKNMIDKDEYPQTAEIERRAVNMLADLWNVSDAETPIGCSTTGSSEAAMLGGMALKWAWRKRRKAEGKSTEKPNLVTGPVQICWHKFCRYWDIELREIPMEYDRLIMTPEEVLKRVDENTIGVVPTLG
;
A
#
# COMPACT_ATOMS: atom_id res chain seq x y z
N MET A 1 4.63 6.28 -61.43
CA MET A 1 4.94 4.97 -60.82
C MET A 1 4.41 5.01 -59.40
N THR A 2 3.34 4.27 -59.16
CA THR A 2 2.70 4.17 -57.84
C THR A 2 3.53 3.19 -57.02
N VAL A 3 4.44 3.70 -56.20
CA VAL A 3 5.17 2.86 -55.23
C VAL A 3 4.13 2.30 -54.27
N ASN A 4 4.07 0.98 -54.22
CA ASN A 4 2.98 0.21 -53.64
C ASN A 4 2.84 0.48 -52.14
N LYS A 5 1.61 0.75 -51.68
CA LYS A 5 1.15 0.68 -50.28
C LYS A 5 1.41 -0.66 -49.56
N LEU A 6 2.06 -1.61 -50.22
CA LEU A 6 2.44 -2.91 -49.67
C LEU A 6 3.80 -2.89 -48.94
N GLU A 7 4.69 -1.94 -49.24
CA GLU A 7 5.98 -1.79 -48.54
C GLU A 7 5.81 -1.32 -47.08
N ASP A 8 4.79 -0.49 -46.81
CA ASP A 8 4.41 0.05 -45.50
C ASP A 8 4.09 -1.00 -44.41
N SER A 9 3.94 -2.27 -44.78
CA SER A 9 3.70 -3.38 -43.84
C SER A 9 4.93 -4.24 -43.58
N LYS A 10 5.89 -4.31 -44.51
CA LYS A 10 7.13 -5.07 -44.36
C LYS A 10 8.21 -4.26 -43.63
N ASP A 11 8.30 -2.96 -43.88
CA ASP A 11 9.27 -2.09 -43.20
C ASP A 11 9.01 -2.00 -41.69
N LYS A 12 7.74 -2.06 -41.27
CA LYS A 12 7.36 -2.06 -39.84
C LYS A 12 8.00 -3.16 -39.00
N PHE A 13 8.42 -4.29 -39.60
CA PHE A 13 9.03 -5.41 -38.87
C PHE A 13 10.56 -5.47 -39.00
N LEU A 14 11.15 -4.74 -39.94
CA LEU A 14 12.60 -4.74 -40.19
C LEU A 14 13.32 -3.58 -39.51
N ASP A 15 12.62 -2.48 -39.24
CA ASP A 15 13.20 -1.33 -38.54
C ASP A 15 13.64 -1.70 -37.11
N GLY A 16 14.84 -1.24 -36.73
CA GLY A 16 15.28 -1.23 -35.33
C GLY A 16 14.32 -0.41 -34.45
N VAL A 17 14.36 -0.62 -33.13
CA VAL A 17 13.42 0.02 -32.19
C VAL A 17 13.41 1.55 -32.37
N TYR A 18 14.58 2.19 -32.30
CA TYR A 18 14.70 3.66 -32.43
C TYR A 18 14.59 4.20 -33.87
N GLY A 19 14.41 3.32 -34.86
CA GLY A 19 14.02 3.71 -36.23
C GLY A 19 12.50 3.74 -36.44
N SER A 20 11.73 3.23 -35.47
CA SER A 20 10.27 3.14 -35.55
C SER A 20 9.63 4.53 -35.62
N THR A 21 8.72 4.72 -36.59
CA THR A 21 7.91 5.95 -36.69
C THR A 21 7.06 6.21 -35.46
N PHE A 22 6.78 5.18 -34.64
CA PHE A 22 6.07 5.33 -33.37
C PHE A 22 6.89 6.14 -32.37
N LEU A 23 8.18 5.81 -32.19
CA LEU A 23 9.07 6.52 -31.26
C LEU A 23 9.47 7.91 -31.75
N ALA A 24 9.22 8.24 -33.03
CA ALA A 24 9.37 9.60 -33.55
C ALA A 24 8.28 10.57 -33.03
N THR A 25 7.27 10.07 -32.31
CA THR A 25 6.16 10.86 -31.77
C THR A 25 6.05 10.69 -30.26
N LYS A 26 5.49 11.69 -29.57
CA LYS A 26 5.22 11.61 -28.13
C LYS A 26 4.13 10.56 -27.84
N LEU A 27 4.24 9.87 -26.71
CA LEU A 27 3.18 8.99 -26.22
C LEU A 27 1.89 9.78 -25.96
N ASN A 28 0.76 9.17 -26.32
CA ASN A 28 -0.57 9.75 -26.13
C ASN A 28 -0.93 9.77 -24.64
N LYS A 29 -1.39 10.93 -24.14
CA LYS A 29 -1.72 11.15 -22.72
C LYS A 29 -3.21 11.27 -22.45
N ASP A 30 -4.02 11.50 -23.49
CA ASP A 30 -5.38 12.00 -23.33
C ASP A 30 -6.45 11.02 -23.85
N THR A 31 -6.08 10.12 -24.77
CA THR A 31 -7.05 9.22 -25.42
C THR A 31 -6.49 7.81 -25.59
N PHE A 32 -7.41 6.85 -25.66
CA PHE A 32 -7.06 5.45 -25.90
C PHE A 32 -6.45 5.27 -27.31
N PRO A 33 -5.31 4.58 -27.45
CA PRO A 33 -4.68 4.36 -28.76
C PRO A 33 -5.60 3.61 -29.73
N LYS A 34 -5.75 4.12 -30.97
CA LYS A 34 -6.60 3.50 -32.01
C LYS A 34 -5.93 2.33 -32.74
N ARG A 35 -4.63 2.11 -32.52
CA ARG A 35 -3.82 1.12 -33.24
C ARG A 35 -2.89 0.42 -32.27
N GLN A 36 -2.58 -0.83 -32.59
CA GLN A 36 -1.55 -1.60 -31.92
C GLN A 36 -0.16 -1.17 -32.43
N HIS A 37 0.84 -1.31 -31.55
CA HIS A 37 2.25 -1.06 -31.84
C HIS A 37 3.08 -2.28 -31.43
N ARG A 38 4.31 -2.39 -31.92
CA ARG A 38 5.20 -3.51 -31.56
C ARG A 38 5.46 -3.46 -30.05
N PRO A 39 5.35 -4.59 -29.33
CA PRO A 39 5.58 -4.61 -27.88
C PRO A 39 6.96 -4.05 -27.47
N ARG A 40 7.99 -4.30 -28.29
CA ARG A 40 9.34 -3.76 -28.06
C ARG A 40 9.38 -2.22 -28.16
N ASP A 41 8.70 -1.63 -29.14
CA ASP A 41 8.68 -0.17 -29.28
C ASP A 41 7.95 0.48 -28.09
N VAL A 42 6.83 -0.11 -27.65
CA VAL A 42 6.08 0.37 -26.48
C VAL A 42 6.89 0.23 -25.20
N TYR A 43 7.58 -0.91 -25.02
CA TYR A 43 8.48 -1.12 -23.88
C TYR A 43 9.54 -0.05 -23.82
N HIS A 44 10.27 0.21 -24.91
CA HIS A 44 11.33 1.21 -24.92
C HIS A 44 10.80 2.63 -24.72
N ALA A 45 9.65 2.97 -25.28
CA ALA A 45 9.02 4.27 -25.04
C ALA A 45 8.76 4.52 -23.54
N ILE A 46 8.18 3.53 -22.85
CA ILE A 46 7.86 3.63 -21.42
C ILE A 46 9.13 3.53 -20.57
N HIS A 47 10.04 2.62 -20.93
CA HIS A 47 11.31 2.41 -20.23
C HIS A 47 12.16 3.70 -20.21
N ASP A 48 12.24 4.39 -21.35
CA ASP A 48 12.99 5.63 -21.47
C ASP A 48 12.30 6.79 -20.71
N GLU A 49 10.97 6.85 -20.68
CA GLU A 49 10.24 7.84 -19.85
C GLU A 49 10.49 7.63 -18.35
N ILE A 50 10.54 6.38 -17.87
CA ILE A 50 10.79 6.06 -16.46
C ILE A 50 12.25 6.37 -16.05
N MET A 51 13.19 6.51 -16.99
CA MET A 51 14.55 6.98 -16.67
C MET A 51 14.58 8.42 -16.12
N LEU A 52 13.51 9.20 -16.32
CA LEU A 52 13.36 10.53 -15.73
C LEU A 52 13.02 10.49 -14.24
N ASP A 53 12.61 9.33 -13.71
CA ASP A 53 12.52 9.14 -12.28
C ASP A 53 13.94 9.19 -11.66
N GLY A 54 14.01 9.68 -10.41
CA GLY A 54 15.26 9.68 -9.67
C GLY A 54 15.76 8.27 -9.39
N ASN A 55 17.07 8.10 -9.31
CA ASN A 55 17.66 6.84 -8.88
C ASN A 55 17.24 6.53 -7.43
N SER A 56 16.47 5.46 -7.24
CA SER A 56 15.91 5.08 -5.95
C SER A 56 16.97 4.80 -4.88
N ARG A 57 18.19 4.41 -5.26
CA ARG A 57 19.30 4.21 -4.30
C ARG A 57 19.88 5.52 -3.77
N GLN A 58 19.58 6.64 -4.41
CA GLN A 58 19.98 7.98 -3.98
C GLN A 58 18.84 8.71 -3.25
N ASN A 59 17.66 8.10 -3.12
CA ASN A 59 16.54 8.66 -2.38
C ASN A 59 16.69 8.40 -0.88
N LEU A 60 17.05 9.44 -0.12
CA LEU A 60 17.19 9.38 1.34
C LEU A 60 15.92 9.80 2.11
N ALA A 61 14.81 10.08 1.40
CA ALA A 61 13.55 10.52 2.01
C ALA A 61 12.54 9.38 2.23
N THR A 62 12.64 8.30 1.45
CA THR A 62 11.69 7.18 1.53
C THR A 62 12.07 6.18 2.62
N PHE A 63 11.06 5.60 3.26
CA PHE A 63 11.20 4.46 4.16
C PHE A 63 11.04 3.11 3.43
N CYS A 64 10.60 3.11 2.16
CA CYS A 64 10.41 1.88 1.39
C CYS A 64 11.76 1.29 0.94
N THR A 65 11.86 -0.03 0.95
CA THR A 65 13.04 -0.76 0.47
C THR A 65 13.33 -0.47 -1.01
N THR A 66 14.54 -0.03 -1.33
CA THR A 66 14.99 0.28 -2.71
C THR A 66 16.06 -0.69 -3.24
N TRP A 67 16.37 -1.75 -2.48
CA TRP A 67 17.25 -2.83 -2.92
C TRP A 67 16.79 -4.17 -2.35
N VAL A 68 16.81 -5.21 -3.19
CA VAL A 68 16.56 -6.60 -2.80
C VAL A 68 17.56 -7.52 -3.49
N ALA A 69 17.86 -8.66 -2.87
CA ALA A 69 18.76 -9.67 -3.41
C ALA A 69 18.20 -10.29 -4.72
N PRO A 70 19.05 -10.82 -5.63
CA PRO A 70 18.61 -11.44 -6.88
C PRO A 70 17.57 -12.56 -6.69
N GLU A 71 17.69 -13.34 -5.62
CA GLU A 71 16.77 -14.44 -5.29
C GLU A 71 15.36 -13.91 -4.98
N VAL A 72 15.25 -12.73 -4.36
CA VAL A 72 13.96 -12.07 -4.11
C VAL A 72 13.34 -11.60 -5.42
N GLN A 73 14.14 -11.03 -6.34
CA GLN A 73 13.66 -10.61 -7.65
C GLN A 73 13.12 -11.80 -8.46
N GLN A 74 13.84 -12.93 -8.41
CA GLN A 74 13.41 -14.16 -9.05
C GLN A 74 12.08 -14.67 -8.47
N LEU A 75 11.96 -14.76 -7.15
CA LEU A 75 10.71 -15.18 -6.49
C LEU A 75 9.54 -14.26 -6.84
N MET A 76 9.76 -12.93 -6.88
CA MET A 76 8.71 -11.99 -7.29
C MET A 76 8.27 -12.21 -8.74
N ALA A 77 9.20 -12.46 -9.65
CA ALA A 77 8.89 -12.77 -11.04
C ALA A 77 8.13 -14.09 -11.19
N GLU A 78 8.50 -15.13 -10.43
CA GLU A 78 7.82 -16.43 -10.37
C GLU A 78 6.41 -16.36 -9.76
N CYS A 79 6.11 -15.29 -9.01
CA CYS A 79 4.82 -15.07 -8.36
C CYS A 79 3.92 -14.05 -9.08
N ILE A 80 4.33 -13.51 -10.23
CA ILE A 80 3.59 -12.45 -10.94
C ILE A 80 2.15 -12.85 -11.31
N ASP A 81 1.89 -14.16 -11.44
CA ASP A 81 0.61 -14.74 -11.81
C ASP A 81 -0.16 -15.36 -10.63
N LYS A 82 0.37 -15.29 -9.40
CA LYS A 82 -0.23 -15.90 -8.22
C LYS A 82 -1.16 -14.93 -7.50
N ASN A 83 -2.41 -15.32 -7.34
CA ASN A 83 -3.41 -14.49 -6.69
C ASN A 83 -3.53 -14.82 -5.19
N MET A 84 -3.08 -13.91 -4.31
CA MET A 84 -3.09 -14.12 -2.86
C MET A 84 -4.50 -14.36 -2.28
N ILE A 85 -5.57 -13.79 -2.87
CA ILE A 85 -6.93 -13.98 -2.34
C ILE A 85 -7.53 -15.35 -2.73
N ASP A 86 -6.99 -16.00 -3.76
CA ASP A 86 -7.46 -17.29 -4.25
C ASP A 86 -6.74 -18.44 -3.53
N LYS A 87 -7.15 -18.68 -2.29
CA LYS A 87 -6.48 -19.64 -1.38
C LYS A 87 -6.69 -21.10 -1.80
N ASP A 88 -7.72 -21.38 -2.59
CA ASP A 88 -8.00 -22.73 -3.08
C ASP A 88 -7.09 -23.09 -4.26
N GLU A 89 -6.84 -22.13 -5.17
CA GLU A 89 -5.93 -22.32 -6.30
C GLU A 89 -4.45 -22.23 -5.88
N TYR A 90 -4.13 -21.37 -4.90
CA TYR A 90 -2.75 -21.14 -4.43
C TYR A 90 -2.57 -21.44 -2.93
N PRO A 91 -2.84 -22.68 -2.48
CA PRO A 91 -2.82 -23.04 -1.06
C PRO A 91 -1.42 -22.91 -0.44
N GLN A 92 -0.36 -23.14 -1.23
CA GLN A 92 1.01 -23.00 -0.73
C GLN A 92 1.41 -21.52 -0.53
N THR A 93 0.87 -20.60 -1.33
CA THR A 93 1.02 -19.15 -1.12
C THR A 93 0.32 -18.73 0.17
N ALA A 94 -0.92 -19.20 0.39
CA ALA A 94 -1.67 -18.94 1.62
C ALA A 94 -0.97 -19.52 2.86
N GLU A 95 -0.36 -20.70 2.75
CA GLU A 95 0.43 -21.28 3.84
C GLU A 95 1.70 -20.46 4.15
N ILE A 96 2.36 -19.88 3.15
CA ILE A 96 3.50 -18.97 3.36
C ILE A 96 3.03 -17.69 4.07
N GLU A 97 1.90 -17.11 3.68
CA GLU A 97 1.28 -15.98 4.42
C GLU A 97 1.05 -16.35 5.89
N ARG A 98 0.43 -17.52 6.14
CA ARG A 98 0.15 -17.99 7.51
C ARG A 98 1.43 -18.14 8.34
N ARG A 99 2.51 -18.64 7.76
CA ARG A 99 3.83 -18.74 8.42
C ARG A 99 4.37 -17.36 8.77
N ALA A 100 4.30 -16.40 7.84
CA ALA A 100 4.75 -15.03 8.09
C ALA A 100 3.95 -14.37 9.23
N VAL A 101 2.63 -14.57 9.28
CA VAL A 101 1.77 -14.10 10.38
C VAL A 101 2.23 -14.69 11.72
N ASN A 102 2.48 -16.00 11.78
CA ASN A 102 2.94 -16.65 13.01
C ASN A 102 4.32 -16.14 13.45
N MET A 103 5.26 -15.99 12.52
CA MET A 103 6.60 -15.47 12.81
C MET A 103 6.55 -14.03 13.33
N LEU A 104 5.70 -13.18 12.77
CA LEU A 104 5.52 -11.80 13.23
C LEU A 104 4.83 -11.74 14.60
N ALA A 105 3.86 -12.62 14.86
CA ALA A 105 3.21 -12.70 16.16
C ALA A 105 4.18 -13.15 17.27
N ASP A 106 5.02 -14.15 17.00
CA ASP A 106 6.11 -14.57 17.88
C ASP A 106 7.09 -13.41 18.14
N LEU A 107 7.53 -12.72 17.08
CA LEU A 107 8.39 -11.54 17.20
C LEU A 107 7.79 -10.42 18.06
N TRP A 108 6.46 -10.29 18.07
CA TRP A 108 5.73 -9.31 18.88
C TRP A 108 5.26 -9.85 20.24
N ASN A 109 5.76 -11.02 20.68
CA ASN A 109 5.49 -11.63 21.98
C ASN A 109 4.00 -11.87 22.25
N VAL A 110 3.24 -12.27 21.23
CA VAL A 110 1.87 -12.79 21.42
C VAL A 110 1.95 -14.06 22.26
N SER A 111 1.06 -14.22 23.25
CA SER A 111 1.11 -15.34 24.20
C SER A 111 0.90 -16.69 23.50
N ASP A 112 1.66 -17.73 23.91
CA ASP A 112 1.50 -19.11 23.43
C ASP A 112 0.10 -19.71 23.66
N ALA A 113 -0.67 -19.14 24.60
CA ALA A 113 -2.06 -19.53 24.85
C ALA A 113 -3.03 -19.03 23.75
N GLU A 114 -2.57 -18.13 22.88
CA GLU A 114 -3.37 -17.53 21.81
C GLU A 114 -2.94 -18.07 20.46
N THR A 115 -3.90 -18.51 19.65
CA THR A 115 -3.63 -18.72 18.22
C THR A 115 -3.45 -17.34 17.57
N PRO A 116 -2.32 -17.05 16.92
CA PRO A 116 -2.14 -15.76 16.26
C PRO A 116 -3.23 -15.47 15.24
N ILE A 117 -3.82 -14.28 15.32
CA ILE A 117 -4.82 -13.80 14.36
C ILE A 117 -4.22 -12.61 13.61
N GLY A 118 -4.10 -12.74 12.29
CA GLY A 118 -3.54 -11.71 11.43
C GLY A 118 -3.70 -12.05 9.95
N CYS A 119 -3.32 -11.12 9.08
CA CYS A 119 -3.32 -11.29 7.63
C CYS A 119 -2.27 -10.37 6.99
N SER A 120 -1.85 -10.70 5.77
CA SER A 120 -1.09 -9.76 4.94
C SER A 120 -2.01 -8.61 4.48
N THR A 121 -1.40 -7.47 4.22
CA THR A 121 -2.06 -6.30 3.63
C THR A 121 -1.13 -5.69 2.59
N THR A 122 -1.65 -4.83 1.73
CA THR A 122 -0.83 -4.10 0.74
C THR A 122 0.18 -3.17 1.43
N GLY A 123 -0.13 -2.72 2.65
CA GLY A 123 0.76 -1.94 3.50
C GLY A 123 0.05 -1.39 4.73
N SER A 124 0.78 -0.68 5.60
CA SER A 124 0.27 -0.26 6.92
C SER A 124 -0.96 0.65 6.88
N SER A 125 -1.28 1.29 5.75
CA SER A 125 -2.53 2.06 5.60
C SER A 125 -3.77 1.16 5.66
N GLU A 126 -3.75 0.00 5.01
CA GLU A 126 -4.83 -0.98 5.07
C GLU A 126 -4.88 -1.65 6.44
N ALA A 127 -3.73 -2.06 6.97
CA ALA A 127 -3.65 -2.65 8.32
C ALA A 127 -4.18 -1.70 9.41
N ALA A 128 -3.86 -0.40 9.33
CA ALA A 128 -4.37 0.61 10.25
C ALA A 128 -5.90 0.74 10.18
N MET A 129 -6.49 0.68 8.97
CA MET A 129 -7.95 0.70 8.81
C MET A 129 -8.60 -0.55 9.39
N LEU A 130 -8.03 -1.74 9.17
CA LEU A 130 -8.52 -2.98 9.75
C LEU A 130 -8.47 -2.96 11.29
N GLY A 131 -7.33 -2.54 11.86
CA GLY A 131 -7.16 -2.38 13.30
C GLY A 131 -8.10 -1.32 13.89
N GLY A 132 -8.25 -0.19 13.22
CA GLY A 132 -9.16 0.88 13.61
C GLY A 132 -10.63 0.45 13.57
N MET A 133 -11.05 -0.31 12.54
CA MET A 133 -12.39 -0.89 12.50
C MET A 133 -12.62 -1.88 13.64
N ALA A 134 -11.63 -2.72 13.95
CA ALA A 134 -11.72 -3.65 15.08
C ALA A 134 -11.93 -2.89 16.41
N LEU A 135 -11.18 -1.80 16.66
CA LEU A 135 -11.38 -0.91 17.81
C LEU A 135 -12.79 -0.32 17.85
N LYS A 136 -13.25 0.25 16.72
CA LYS A 136 -14.58 0.86 16.59
C LYS A 136 -15.69 -0.15 16.92
N TRP A 137 -15.60 -1.37 16.38
CA TRP A 137 -16.61 -2.40 16.59
C TRP A 137 -16.60 -2.95 18.02
N ALA A 138 -15.42 -3.16 18.61
CA ALA A 138 -15.28 -3.58 20.00
C ALA A 138 -15.87 -2.54 20.97
N TRP A 139 -15.53 -1.25 20.78
CA TRP A 139 -16.10 -0.15 21.54
C TRP A 139 -17.63 -0.09 21.41
N ARG A 140 -18.14 -0.17 20.18
CA ARG A 140 -19.59 -0.12 19.90
C ARG A 140 -20.33 -1.26 20.59
N LYS A 141 -19.78 -2.48 20.57
CA LYS A 141 -20.36 -3.65 21.25
C LYS A 141 -20.45 -3.42 22.76
N ARG A 142 -19.37 -2.92 23.38
CA ARG A 142 -19.33 -2.59 24.81
C ARG A 142 -20.36 -1.53 25.18
N ARG A 143 -20.41 -0.42 24.44
CA ARG A 143 -21.36 0.68 24.67
C ARG A 143 -22.83 0.24 24.57
N LYS A 144 -23.17 -0.59 23.57
CA LYS A 144 -24.52 -1.15 23.42
C LYS A 144 -24.90 -2.06 24.59
N ALA A 145 -23.97 -2.90 25.06
CA ALA A 145 -24.21 -3.75 26.23
C ALA A 145 -24.47 -2.93 27.51
N GLU A 146 -23.91 -1.74 27.61
CA GLU A 146 -24.13 -0.79 28.71
C GLU A 146 -25.36 0.13 28.49
N GLY A 147 -26.10 -0.03 27.38
CA GLY A 147 -27.23 0.84 27.04
C GLY A 147 -26.83 2.29 26.71
N LYS A 148 -25.57 2.55 26.37
CA LYS A 148 -25.03 3.89 26.10
C LYS A 148 -24.97 4.20 24.61
N SER A 149 -24.95 5.50 24.28
CA SER A 149 -24.87 5.99 22.89
C SER A 149 -23.57 5.56 22.17
N THR A 150 -23.66 5.36 20.86
CA THR A 150 -22.54 4.99 19.98
C THR A 150 -22.26 6.01 18.87
N GLU A 151 -22.83 7.21 18.97
CA GLU A 151 -22.87 8.19 17.87
C GLU A 151 -21.61 9.05 17.73
N LYS A 152 -20.78 9.16 18.78
CA LYS A 152 -19.64 10.10 18.80
C LYS A 152 -18.32 9.43 19.17
N PRO A 153 -17.84 8.41 18.41
CA PRO A 153 -16.55 7.80 18.69
C PRO A 153 -15.41 8.79 18.48
N ASN A 154 -14.36 8.71 19.31
CA ASN A 154 -13.10 9.42 19.10
C ASN A 154 -11.89 8.48 19.16
N LEU A 155 -10.78 8.88 18.55
CA LEU A 155 -9.49 8.18 18.58
C LEU A 155 -8.41 9.16 19.04
N VAL A 156 -7.62 8.76 20.05
CA VAL A 156 -6.53 9.59 20.58
C VAL A 156 -5.20 9.14 19.99
N THR A 157 -4.42 10.08 19.46
CA THR A 157 -3.13 9.78 18.81
C THR A 157 -2.07 10.81 19.17
N GLY A 158 -0.80 10.48 18.94
CA GLY A 158 0.26 11.48 18.77
C GLY A 158 0.29 12.02 17.34
N PRO A 159 1.42 12.62 16.91
CA PRO A 159 1.66 13.00 15.52
C PRO A 159 1.69 11.75 14.65
N VAL A 160 0.66 11.56 13.83
CA VAL A 160 0.42 10.30 13.11
C VAL A 160 0.65 10.44 11.61
N GLN A 161 0.90 9.31 10.96
CA GLN A 161 0.87 9.23 9.51
C GLN A 161 -0.56 9.49 8.98
N ILE A 162 -0.66 10.06 7.77
CA ILE A 162 -1.93 10.50 7.15
C ILE A 162 -3.03 9.41 7.07
N CYS A 163 -2.69 8.13 7.13
CA CYS A 163 -3.63 7.02 7.12
C CYS A 163 -4.63 7.09 8.27
N TRP A 164 -4.23 7.59 9.44
CA TRP A 164 -5.12 7.75 10.59
C TRP A 164 -6.12 8.90 10.41
N HIS A 165 -5.70 10.00 9.77
CA HIS A 165 -6.63 11.05 9.35
C HIS A 165 -7.66 10.52 8.33
N LYS A 166 -7.20 9.71 7.37
CA LYS A 166 -8.09 9.05 6.39
C LYS A 166 -9.07 8.10 7.09
N PHE A 167 -8.58 7.26 7.99
CA PHE A 167 -9.42 6.35 8.77
C PHE A 167 -10.50 7.11 9.55
N CYS A 168 -10.11 8.12 10.33
CA CYS A 168 -11.05 8.93 11.10
C CYS A 168 -12.07 9.63 10.21
N ARG A 169 -11.65 10.14 9.05
CA ARG A 169 -12.54 10.78 8.08
C ARG A 169 -13.53 9.79 7.44
N TYR A 170 -13.06 8.63 7.00
CA TYR A 170 -13.89 7.68 6.25
C TYR A 170 -14.87 6.91 7.14
N TRP A 171 -14.56 6.79 8.44
CA TRP A 171 -15.40 6.08 9.41
C TRP A 171 -16.08 7.00 10.44
N ASP A 172 -16.15 8.31 10.20
CA ASP A 172 -16.83 9.27 11.09
C ASP A 172 -16.38 9.15 12.55
N ILE A 173 -15.07 9.27 12.78
CA ILE A 173 -14.45 9.25 14.11
C ILE A 173 -13.76 10.59 14.34
N GLU A 174 -14.01 11.20 15.49
CA GLU A 174 -13.29 12.40 15.92
C GLU A 174 -11.82 12.05 16.18
N LEU A 175 -10.89 12.68 15.44
CA LEU A 175 -9.46 12.54 15.68
C LEU A 175 -9.03 13.52 16.77
N ARG A 176 -8.56 13.00 17.89
CA ARG A 176 -7.97 13.77 19.01
C ARG A 176 -6.46 13.64 18.97
N GLU A 177 -5.86 14.27 17.98
CA GLU A 177 -4.41 14.31 17.81
C GLU A 177 -3.76 15.24 18.83
N ILE A 178 -2.74 14.74 19.53
CA ILE A 178 -1.91 15.52 20.44
C ILE A 178 -0.93 16.33 19.58
N PRO A 179 -0.99 17.68 19.61
CA PRO A 179 -0.12 18.51 18.79
C PRO A 179 1.33 18.39 19.25
N MET A 180 2.26 18.50 18.29
CA MET A 180 3.68 18.67 18.58
C MET A 180 3.91 20.06 19.18
N GLU A 181 4.74 20.11 20.21
CA GLU A 181 5.25 21.33 20.84
C GLU A 181 6.78 21.30 20.84
N TYR A 182 7.42 22.46 21.02
CA TYR A 182 8.87 22.62 20.91
C TYR A 182 9.66 21.62 21.79
N ASP A 183 9.17 21.35 23.00
CA ASP A 183 9.74 20.44 23.98
C ASP A 183 9.04 19.07 24.04
N ARG A 184 8.00 18.85 23.21
CA ARG A 184 7.23 17.60 23.16
C ARG A 184 6.84 17.25 21.73
N LEU A 185 7.69 16.46 21.09
CA LEU A 185 7.51 16.00 19.70
C LEU A 185 6.72 14.70 19.58
N ILE A 186 6.42 14.03 20.69
CA ILE A 186 5.69 12.76 20.74
C ILE A 186 4.57 12.81 21.78
N MET A 187 3.63 11.87 21.72
CA MET A 187 2.60 11.75 22.74
C MET A 187 3.19 11.31 24.10
N THR A 188 2.63 11.82 25.18
CA THR A 188 2.96 11.40 26.55
C THR A 188 1.72 10.84 27.26
N PRO A 189 1.91 10.00 28.31
CA PRO A 189 0.78 9.48 29.10
C PRO A 189 -0.14 10.59 29.63
N GLU A 190 0.42 11.71 30.08
CA GLU A 190 -0.33 12.83 30.63
C GLU A 190 -1.25 13.47 29.59
N GLU A 191 -0.77 13.66 28.36
CA GLU A 191 -1.58 14.22 27.28
C GLU A 191 -2.65 13.26 26.77
N VAL A 192 -2.39 11.96 26.82
CA VAL A 192 -3.38 10.93 26.52
C VAL A 192 -4.52 10.99 27.54
N LEU A 193 -4.19 10.98 28.84
CA LEU A 193 -5.19 10.99 29.91
C LEU A 193 -6.08 12.23 29.89
N LYS A 194 -5.60 13.38 29.40
CA LYS A 194 -6.41 14.59 29.21
C LYS A 194 -7.45 14.49 28.09
N ARG A 195 -7.28 13.56 27.13
CA ARG A 195 -8.10 13.45 25.91
C ARG A 195 -8.98 12.21 25.85
N VAL A 196 -8.69 11.21 26.67
CA VAL A 196 -9.49 9.98 26.77
C VAL A 196 -10.80 10.27 27.51
N ASP A 197 -11.90 9.79 26.94
CA ASP A 197 -13.23 9.77 27.57
C ASP A 197 -13.95 8.45 27.29
N GLU A 198 -15.23 8.33 27.68
CA GLU A 198 -16.02 7.12 27.49
C GLU A 198 -16.32 6.78 26.01
N ASN A 199 -16.10 7.72 25.11
CA ASN A 199 -16.29 7.56 23.67
C ASN A 199 -14.98 7.27 22.92
N THR A 200 -13.85 7.23 23.62
CA THR A 200 -12.56 6.86 23.03
C THR A 200 -12.56 5.37 22.65
N ILE A 201 -12.36 5.09 21.36
CA ILE A 201 -12.32 3.71 20.84
C ILE A 201 -10.95 3.06 21.06
N GLY A 202 -9.89 3.87 21.18
CA GLY A 202 -8.53 3.43 21.42
C GLY A 202 -7.53 4.59 21.45
N VAL A 203 -6.29 4.25 21.83
CA VAL A 203 -5.13 5.15 21.79
C VAL A 203 -4.10 4.53 20.84
N VAL A 204 -3.59 5.29 19.88
CA VAL A 204 -2.62 4.80 18.88
C VAL A 204 -1.27 5.49 19.06
N PRO A 205 -0.29 4.82 19.69
CA PRO A 205 1.09 5.23 19.63
C PRO A 205 1.74 4.92 18.28
N THR A 206 2.62 5.81 17.83
CA THR A 206 3.45 5.60 16.64
C THR A 206 4.84 5.18 17.08
N LEU A 207 5.25 3.96 16.71
CA LEU A 207 6.57 3.41 17.01
C LEU A 207 7.47 3.55 15.77
N GLY A 208 8.17 4.68 15.68
CA GLY A 208 9.04 5.04 14.55
C GLY A 208 8.65 6.36 13.91
#